data_AF-A0A534SDS6-F1
#
_entry.id   AF-A0A534SDS6-F1
#
_cell.length_a   1.000
_cell.length_b   1.000
_cell.length_c   1.000
_cell.angle_alpha   90.00
_cell.angle_beta   90.00
_cell.angle_gamma   90.00
#
_symmetry.space_group_name_H-M   'P 1'
#
loop_
_entity.id
_entity.type
_entity.pdbx_description
1 polymer ?
#
loop_
_entity_poly.entity_id
_entity_poly.type
_entity_poly.pdbx_seq_one_letter_code
_entity_poly.pdbx_strand_id
1 'polypeptide(L)' 'MTVADIQTKSESWNMRVIGHHDLNGHGDGMQLLKHGRYVYLAHLGTSPMALSILDVADPTDPRLVTQMPHAPNTHAH' A
#
# COMPACT_ATOMS: atom_id res chain seq x y z
N MET A 1 -7.80 -0.83 11.00
CA MET A 1 -8.79 0.28 10.95
C MET A 1 -9.77 -0.04 9.83
N THR A 2 -11.08 0.11 10.04
CA THR A 2 -12.06 -0.25 8.98
C THR A 2 -12.15 0.85 7.92
N VAL A 3 -12.65 0.53 6.73
CA VAL A 3 -12.92 1.54 5.67
C VAL A 3 -13.88 2.63 6.16
N ALA A 4 -14.89 2.27 6.96
CA ALA A 4 -15.82 3.23 7.55
C ALA A 4 -15.13 4.19 8.53
N ASP A 5 -14.20 3.69 9.34
CA ASP A 5 -13.41 4.53 10.24
C ASP A 5 -12.52 5.51 9.47
N ILE A 6 -11.90 5.04 8.37
CA ILE A 6 -11.03 5.88 7.53
C ILE A 6 -11.87 6.98 6.90
N GLN A 7 -12.97 6.61 6.24
CA GLN A 7 -13.88 7.56 5.59
C GLN A 7 -14.37 8.65 6.56
N THR A 8 -14.71 8.29 7.80
CA THR A 8 -15.22 9.24 8.80
C THR A 8 -14.15 10.24 9.27
N LYS A 9 -12.86 9.85 9.23
CA LYS A 9 -11.74 10.68 9.67
C LYS A 9 -10.99 11.39 8.54
N SER A 10 -11.35 11.13 7.28
CA SER A 10 -10.71 11.74 6.12
C SER A 10 -11.46 12.99 5.65
N GLU A 11 -10.72 14.06 5.36
CA GLU A 11 -11.24 15.13 4.51
C GLU A 11 -11.47 14.57 3.09
N SER A 12 -12.64 14.83 2.51
CA SER A 12 -12.99 14.34 1.17
C SER A 12 -14.00 15.25 0.47
N TRP A 13 -13.87 15.37 -0.85
CA TRP A 13 -14.84 16.04 -1.71
C TRP A 13 -15.05 15.21 -2.98
N ASN A 14 -16.29 14.84 -3.29
CA ASN A 14 -16.65 13.98 -4.43
C ASN A 14 -15.84 12.67 -4.53
N MET A 15 -15.37 12.16 -3.39
CA MET A 15 -14.60 10.92 -3.30
C MET A 15 -15.05 10.11 -2.08
N ARG A 16 -14.86 8.80 -2.15
CA ARG A 16 -15.12 7.87 -1.05
C ARG A 16 -14.08 6.77 -1.05
N VAL A 17 -13.62 6.39 0.15
CA VAL A 17 -12.73 5.24 0.37
C VAL A 17 -13.52 3.95 0.10
N ILE A 18 -12.95 3.08 -0.73
CA ILE A 18 -13.57 1.79 -1.10
C ILE A 18 -12.80 0.58 -0.55
N GLY A 19 -11.53 0.75 -0.24
CA GLY A 19 -10.64 -0.30 0.25
C GLY A 19 -9.41 0.32 0.90
N HIS A 20 -8.73 -0.45 1.75
CA HIS A 20 -7.51 -0.05 2.42
C HIS A 20 -6.70 -1.29 2.78
N HIS A 21 -5.38 -1.21 2.64
CA HIS A 21 -4.45 -2.23 3.12
C HIS A 21 -3.31 -1.51 3.84
N ASP A 22 -2.96 -1.98 5.03
CA ASP A 22 -1.97 -1.31 5.91
C ASP A 22 -0.52 -1.72 5.63
N LEU A 23 -0.31 -2.62 4.66
CA LEU A 23 0.99 -3.11 4.22
C LEU A 23 1.78 -3.75 5.37
N ASN A 24 1.10 -4.50 6.25
CA ASN A 24 1.69 -5.06 7.47
C ASN A 24 2.30 -3.99 8.39
N GLY A 25 1.80 -2.76 8.36
CA GLY A 25 2.32 -1.63 9.12
C GLY A 25 3.43 -0.83 8.43
N HIS A 26 3.77 -1.16 7.18
CA HIS A 26 4.80 -0.48 6.38
C HIS A 26 4.19 0.56 5.43
N GLY A 27 3.60 1.62 5.99
CA GLY A 27 2.85 2.65 5.25
C GLY A 27 3.68 3.71 4.51
N ASP A 28 4.98 3.51 4.34
CA ASP A 28 5.92 4.48 3.74
C ASP A 28 6.09 4.31 2.22
N GLY A 29 5.03 3.86 1.56
CA GLY A 29 4.98 3.79 0.10
C GLY A 29 5.12 5.18 -0.53
N MET A 30 5.93 5.28 -1.58
CA MET A 30 6.13 6.52 -2.33
C MET A 30 5.62 6.43 -3.77
N GLN A 31 6.07 5.41 -4.51
CA GLN A 31 5.70 5.25 -5.91
C GLN A 31 4.83 4.02 -6.09
N LEU A 32 3.74 4.18 -6.84
CA LEU A 32 2.81 3.10 -7.16
C LEU A 32 2.67 2.93 -8.67
N LEU A 33 2.78 1.70 -9.15
CA LEU A 33 2.44 1.30 -10.52
C LEU A 33 1.38 0.21 -10.50
N LYS A 34 0.33 0.36 -11.31
CA LYS A 34 -0.65 -0.70 -11.56
C LYS A 34 -0.38 -1.39 -12.88
N HIS A 35 -0.34 -2.72 -12.89
CA HIS A 35 -0.31 -3.52 -14.11
C HIS A 35 -1.24 -4.74 -13.98
N GLY A 36 -2.22 -4.85 -14.89
CA GLY A 36 -3.25 -5.87 -14.80
C GLY A 36 -4.01 -5.79 -13.47
N ARG A 37 -4.06 -6.92 -12.74
CA ARG A 37 -4.67 -7.01 -11.41
C ARG A 37 -3.73 -6.65 -10.26
N TYR A 38 -2.47 -6.31 -10.55
CA TYR A 38 -1.47 -6.09 -9.51
C TYR A 38 -1.11 -4.61 -9.37
N VAL A 39 -0.75 -4.26 -8.14
CA VAL A 39 -0.14 -2.98 -7.77
C VAL A 39 1.26 -3.26 -7.22
N TYR A 40 2.24 -2.55 -7.76
CA TYR A 40 3.63 -2.57 -7.34
C TYR A 40 3.89 -1.25 -6.60
N LEU A 41 4.24 -1.35 -5.32
CA LEU A 41 4.45 -0.21 -4.44
C LEU A 41 5.90 -0.18 -3.97
N ALA A 42 6.65 0.83 -4.41
CA ALA A 42 7.98 1.11 -3.91
C ALA A 42 7.89 1.87 -2.58
N HIS A 43 8.69 1.44 -1.61
CA HIS A 43 8.79 2.07 -0.30
C HIS A 43 9.95 3.06 -0.31
N LEU A 44 9.70 4.28 0.19
CA LEU A 44 10.75 5.25 0.44
C LEU A 44 10.54 5.90 1.81
N GLY A 45 11.13 5.29 2.83
CA GLY A 45 11.02 5.74 4.21
C GLY A 45 11.90 4.97 5.17
N THR A 46 11.45 4.89 6.43
CA THR A 46 12.15 4.23 7.53
C THR A 46 11.81 2.74 7.65
N SER A 47 10.89 2.23 6.83
CA SER A 47 10.58 0.80 6.79
C SER A 47 11.78 0.00 6.27
N PRO A 48 11.96 -1.25 6.75
CA PRO A 48 12.90 -2.18 6.14
C PRO A 48 12.46 -2.66 4.74
N MET A 49 11.28 -2.26 4.25
CA MET A 49 10.73 -2.73 2.98
C MET A 49 11.25 -1.96 1.77
N ALA A 50 11.41 -2.66 0.65
CA ALA A 50 11.75 -2.09 -0.65
C ALA A 50 10.54 -2.09 -1.60
N LEU A 51 9.86 -3.23 -1.70
CA LEU A 51 8.75 -3.42 -2.63
C LEU A 51 7.63 -4.23 -1.97
N SER A 52 6.40 -3.72 -2.08
CA SER A 52 5.19 -4.50 -1.84
C SER A 52 4.45 -4.73 -3.15
N ILE A 53 3.95 -5.95 -3.36
CA ILE A 53 3.07 -6.28 -4.48
C ILE A 53 1.72 -6.70 -3.91
N LEU A 54 0.65 -6.06 -4.37
CA LEU A 54 -0.72 -6.34 -3.98
C LEU A 54 -1.52 -6.86 -5.17
N ASP A 55 -2.34 -7.88 -4.94
CA ASP A 55 -3.46 -8.22 -5.82
C ASP A 55 -4.63 -7.30 -5.50
N VAL A 56 -5.07 -6.55 -6.50
CA VAL A 56 -6.15 -5.57 -6.44
C VAL A 56 -7.25 -5.89 -7.46
N ALA A 57 -7.47 -7.17 -7.76
CA ALA A 57 -8.60 -7.58 -8.60
C ALA A 57 -9.95 -7.15 -8.01
N ASP A 58 -10.09 -7.28 -6.69
CA ASP A 58 -11.14 -6.62 -5.94
C ASP A 58 -10.56 -5.35 -5.27
N PRO A 59 -10.91 -4.15 -5.74
CA PRO A 59 -10.36 -2.91 -5.17
C PRO A 59 -10.89 -2.63 -3.76
N THR A 60 -11.92 -3.34 -3.29
CA THR A 60 -12.43 -3.22 -1.93
C THR A 60 -11.67 -4.07 -0.91
N ASP A 61 -10.91 -5.06 -1.39
CA ASP A 61 -10.10 -5.98 -0.60
C ASP A 61 -8.71 -6.19 -1.25
N PRO A 62 -7.83 -5.16 -1.26
CA PRO A 62 -6.46 -5.34 -1.72
C PRO A 62 -5.74 -6.38 -0.87
N ARG A 63 -5.05 -7.35 -1.49
CA ARG A 63 -4.37 -8.44 -0.77
C ARG A 63 -2.88 -8.43 -1.05
N LEU A 64 -2.08 -8.45 0.01
CA LEU A 64 -0.63 -8.57 -0.14
C LEU A 64 -0.25 -9.92 -0.76
N VAL A 65 0.48 -9.88 -1.88
CA VAL A 65 1.04 -11.07 -2.53
C VAL A 65 2.44 -11.33 -2.00
N THR A 66 3.27 -10.29 -1.97
CA THR A 66 4.62 -10.35 -1.39
C THR A 66 5.05 -8.97 -0.93
N GLN A 67 5.95 -8.95 0.03
CA GLN A 67 6.56 -7.75 0.57
C GLN A 67 8.02 -8.09 0.87
N MET A 68 8.92 -7.38 0.20
CA MET A 68 10.33 -7.72 0.16
C MET A 68 11.16 -6.66 0.88
N PRO A 69 12.05 -7.03 1.81
CA PRO A 69 12.96 -6.10 2.43
C PRO A 69 14.08 -5.66 1.46
N HIS A 70 14.68 -4.52 1.73
CA HIS A 70 15.99 -4.18 1.14
C HIS A 70 17.10 -4.99 1.82
N ALA A 71 18.25 -5.12 1.16
CA ALA A 71 19.41 -5.81 1.75
C ALA A 71 19.95 -5.03 2.97
N PRO A 72 20.54 -5.69 3.98
CA PRO A 72 21.11 -4.99 5.13
C PRO A 72 22.09 -3.89 4.71
N ASN A 73 22.05 -2.74 5.41
CA ASN A 73 22.89 -1.56 5.14
C ASN A 73 22.71 -0.95 3.74
N THR A 74 21.56 -1.14 3.11
CA THR A 74 21.18 -0.46 1.85
C THR A 74 19.96 0.42 2.07
N HIS A 75 19.73 1.36 1.16
CA HIS A 75 18.47 2.08 1.07
C HIS A 75 17.82 1.70 -0.27
N ALA A 76 16.52 1.43 -0.26
CA ALA A 76 15.76 1.18 -1.48
C ALA A 76 14.94 2.43 -1.82
N HIS A 77 14.98 2.80 -3.10
CA HIS A 77 14.13 3.81 -3.73
C HIS A 77 13.11 3.13 -4.63
#